data_AF-A0A1Z2SLB6-F1
#
_entry.id   AF-A0A1Z2SLB6-F1
#
_cell.length_a   1.000
_cell.length_b   1.000
_cell.length_c   1.000
_cell.angle_alpha   90.00
_cell.angle_beta   90.00
_cell.angle_gamma   90.00
#
_symmetry.space_group_name_H-M   'P 1'
#
loop_
_entity.id
_entity.type
_entity.pdbx_description
1 polymer ?
#
loop_
_entity_poly.entity_id
_entity_poly.type
_entity_poly.pdbx_seq_one_letter_code
_entity_poly.pdbx_strand_id
1 'polypeptide(L)'
;MSSQSNLYQRRPATIHQQNRVALFWLTSGVGAVLFVTFQLFFYVNGFVRAQGATPTITFEPDVLWVFPTFYGCWIITVLLALIGTRKSQWVALILGTLMVALNTLGGISDGMRDGWYVAFSAVFFITVPGVFAIVATWCHLKSKGVDDVDE
;
A
#
# COMPACT_ATOMS: atom_id res chain seq x y z
N MET A 1 -23.80 -38.53 -4.64
CA MET A 1 -24.30 -37.15 -4.50
C MET A 1 -23.49 -36.36 -3.46
N SER A 2 -22.16 -36.22 -3.60
CA SER A 2 -21.30 -35.51 -2.63
C SER A 2 -20.58 -34.27 -3.20
N SER A 3 -20.90 -33.86 -4.43
CA SER A 3 -20.16 -32.80 -5.13
C SER A 3 -20.61 -31.37 -4.77
N GLN A 4 -21.88 -31.16 -4.38
CA GLN A 4 -22.40 -29.82 -4.13
C GLN A 4 -22.01 -29.20 -2.78
N SER A 5 -21.76 -30.02 -1.74
CA SER A 5 -21.39 -29.51 -0.41
C SER A 5 -20.00 -28.87 -0.40
N ASN A 6 -19.05 -29.41 -1.16
CA ASN A 6 -17.70 -28.86 -1.27
C ASN A 6 -17.68 -27.48 -1.96
N LEU A 7 -18.50 -27.27 -2.99
CA LEU A 7 -18.55 -25.98 -3.72
C LEU A 7 -19.10 -24.83 -2.86
N TYR A 8 -20.09 -25.12 -2.00
CA TYR A 8 -20.65 -24.12 -1.10
C TYR A 8 -19.72 -23.77 0.06
N GLN A 9 -18.81 -24.67 0.46
CA GLN A 9 -17.87 -24.43 1.54
C GLN A 9 -16.56 -23.77 1.06
N ARG A 10 -16.15 -24.03 -0.19
CA ARG A 10 -14.96 -23.42 -0.83
C ARG A 10 -15.18 -21.94 -1.18
N ARG A 11 -16.41 -21.55 -1.56
CA ARG A 11 -16.76 -20.16 -1.96
C ARG A 11 -16.68 -19.12 -0.84
N PRO A 12 -17.22 -19.33 0.38
CA PRO A 12 -17.10 -18.36 1.48
C PRO A 12 -15.66 -18.24 1.99
N ALA A 13 -14.90 -19.34 2.02
CA ALA A 13 -13.49 -19.34 2.42
C ALA A 13 -12.62 -18.51 1.47
N THR A 14 -12.86 -18.60 0.16
CA THR A 14 -12.11 -17.85 -0.87
C THR A 14 -12.43 -16.35 -0.86
N ILE A 15 -13.69 -15.97 -0.65
CA ILE A 15 -14.10 -14.56 -0.50
C ILE A 15 -13.51 -13.96 0.78
N HIS A 16 -13.55 -14.70 1.90
CA HIS A 16 -12.97 -14.24 3.16
C HIS A 16 -11.46 -13.98 3.03
N GLN A 17 -10.73 -14.90 2.38
CA GLN A 17 -9.30 -14.76 2.14
C GLN A 17 -8.98 -13.58 1.21
N GLN A 18 -9.76 -13.38 0.14
CA GLN A 18 -9.64 -12.22 -0.76
C GLN A 18 -9.87 -10.90 -0.02
N ASN A 19 -10.92 -10.81 0.81
CA ASN A 19 -11.21 -9.64 1.61
C ASN A 19 -10.09 -9.34 2.61
N ARG A 20 -9.49 -10.37 3.23
CA ARG A 20 -8.33 -10.19 4.12
C ARG A 20 -7.14 -9.57 3.39
N VAL A 21 -6.82 -10.03 2.18
CA VAL A 21 -5.73 -9.46 1.36
C VAL A 21 -6.01 -8.00 1.01
N ALA A 22 -7.24 -7.69 0.57
CA ALA A 22 -7.63 -6.33 0.28
C ALA A 22 -7.56 -5.40 1.51
N LEU A 23 -7.95 -5.90 2.68
CA LEU A 23 -7.84 -5.17 3.95
C LEU A 23 -6.39 -4.86 4.30
N PHE A 24 -5.45 -5.79 4.11
CA PHE A 24 -4.04 -5.49 4.34
C PHE A 24 -3.50 -4.40 3.40
N TRP A 25 -3.86 -4.44 2.12
CA TRP A 25 -3.51 -3.37 1.17
C TRP A 25 -4.16 -2.04 1.55
N LEU A 26 -5.40 -2.06 2.02
CA LEU A 26 -6.10 -0.87 2.50
C LEU A 26 -5.39 -0.29 3.73
N THR A 27 -5.03 -1.12 4.71
CA THR A 27 -4.27 -0.68 5.90
C THR A 27 -2.95 -0.05 5.50
N SER A 28 -2.24 -0.63 4.53
CA SER A 28 -1.00 -0.05 4.00
C SER A 28 -1.23 1.28 3.31
N GLY A 29 -2.31 1.42 2.52
CA GLY A 29 -2.69 2.69 1.89
C GLY A 29 -3.06 3.76 2.91
N VAL A 30 -3.82 3.41 3.95
CA VAL A 30 -4.13 4.31 5.08
C VAL A 30 -2.85 4.75 5.79
N GLY A 31 -1.91 3.82 6.00
CA GLY A 31 -0.59 4.12 6.55
C GLY A 31 0.19 5.13 5.72
N ALA A 32 0.18 5.00 4.39
CA ALA A 32 0.80 5.97 3.48
C ALA A 32 0.15 7.36 3.58
N VAL A 33 -1.18 7.44 3.70
CA VAL A 33 -1.91 8.70 3.88
C VAL A 33 -1.58 9.36 5.23
N LEU A 34 -1.51 8.57 6.31
CA LEU A 34 -1.10 9.08 7.63
C LEU A 34 0.33 9.61 7.59
N PHE A 35 1.24 8.90 6.92
CA PHE A 35 2.63 9.30 6.79
C PHE A 35 2.79 10.62 6.03
N VAL A 36 2.15 10.78 4.86
CA VAL A 36 2.24 12.04 4.11
C VAL A 36 1.59 13.21 4.87
N THR A 37 0.51 12.94 5.61
CA THR A 37 -0.12 13.93 6.48
C THR A 37 0.86 14.38 7.57
N PHE A 38 1.55 13.43 8.19
CA PHE A 38 2.59 13.71 9.18
C PHE A 38 3.73 14.55 8.58
N GLN A 39 4.23 14.19 7.39
CA GLN A 39 5.25 15.00 6.70
C GLN A 39 4.78 16.44 6.43
N LEU A 40 3.52 16.61 5.99
CA LEU A 40 2.96 17.93 5.72
C LEU A 40 2.94 18.81 6.99
N PHE A 41 2.58 18.24 8.14
CA PHE A 41 2.64 18.96 9.42
C PHE A 41 4.07 19.38 9.77
N PHE A 42 5.06 18.52 9.57
CA PHE A 42 6.47 18.86 9.82
C PHE A 42 6.94 19.99 8.90
N TYR A 43 6.60 19.91 7.62
CA TYR A 43 6.92 20.95 6.64
C TYR A 43 6.30 22.30 7.03
N VAL A 44 5.00 22.34 7.33
CA VAL A 44 4.30 23.57 7.74
C VAL A 44 4.87 24.12 9.05
N ASN A 45 5.15 23.26 10.03
CA ASN A 45 5.76 23.69 11.29
C ASN A 45 7.17 24.28 11.08
N GLY A 46 7.97 23.68 10.20
CA GLY A 46 9.27 24.22 9.79
C GLY A 46 9.15 25.58 9.09
N PHE A 47 8.20 25.70 8.16
CA PHE A 47 7.91 26.94 7.45
C PHE A 47 7.52 28.08 8.40
N VAL A 48 6.62 27.81 9.35
CA VAL A 48 6.19 28.78 10.37
C VAL A 48 7.37 29.18 11.27
N ARG A 49 8.19 28.21 11.72
CA ARG A 49 9.39 28.50 12.53
C ARG A 49 10.41 29.35 11.79
N ALA A 50 10.56 29.16 10.48
CA ALA A 50 11.45 29.93 9.64
C ALA A 50 10.86 31.28 9.21
N GLN A 51 9.69 31.69 9.74
CA GLN A 51 8.98 32.92 9.33
C GLN A 51 8.75 33.01 7.81
N GLY A 52 8.58 31.86 7.15
CA GLY A 52 8.41 31.77 5.71
C GLY A 52 9.70 31.90 4.88
N ALA A 53 10.89 31.93 5.51
CA ALA A 53 12.17 31.98 4.81
C ALA A 53 12.65 30.62 4.26
N THR A 54 11.93 29.52 4.55
CA THR A 54 12.17 28.24 3.88
C THR A 54 11.87 28.38 2.39
N PRO A 55 12.73 27.86 1.50
CA PRO A 55 12.51 27.94 0.06
C PRO A 55 11.13 27.37 -0.26
N THR A 56 10.29 28.19 -0.90
CA THR A 56 8.99 27.75 -1.40
C THR A 56 9.22 26.55 -2.30
N ILE A 57 8.74 25.37 -1.90
CA ILE A 57 8.54 24.28 -2.83
C ILE A 57 7.40 24.71 -3.75
N THR A 58 7.72 25.51 -4.76
CA THR A 58 6.82 25.80 -5.87
C THR A 58 6.75 24.53 -6.70
N PHE A 59 5.79 23.68 -6.39
CA PHE A 59 5.42 22.62 -7.32
C PHE A 59 4.88 23.29 -8.58
N GLU A 60 5.61 23.12 -9.68
CA GLU A 60 5.13 23.54 -10.99
C GLU A 60 3.75 22.90 -11.22
N PRO A 61 2.74 23.68 -11.68
CA PRO A 61 1.38 23.16 -11.86
C PRO A 61 1.33 21.87 -12.70
N ASP A 62 2.25 21.76 -13.65
CA ASP A 62 2.40 20.63 -14.57
C ASP A 62 2.90 19.35 -13.89
N VAL A 63 3.34 19.40 -12.63
CA VAL A 63 3.82 18.25 -11.84
C VAL A 63 2.83 17.88 -10.73
N LEU A 64 1.87 18.76 -10.40
CA LEU A 64 0.92 18.53 -9.31
C LEU A 64 0.07 17.27 -9.49
N TRP A 65 -0.17 16.83 -10.73
CA TRP A 65 -0.93 15.60 -11.02
C TRP A 65 -0.23 14.32 -10.55
N VAL A 66 1.10 14.37 -10.35
CA VAL A 66 1.88 13.20 -9.89
C VAL A 66 1.42 12.74 -8.50
N PHE A 67 1.06 13.67 -7.61
CA PHE A 67 0.57 13.34 -6.27
C PHE A 67 -0.74 12.53 -6.27
N PRO A 68 -1.86 13.01 -6.86
CA PRO A 68 -3.08 12.23 -6.91
C PRO A 68 -2.94 10.95 -7.73
N THR A 69 -2.10 10.92 -8.77
CA THR A 69 -1.82 9.66 -9.49
C THR A 69 -1.10 8.66 -8.59
N PHE A 70 -0.06 9.09 -7.87
CA PHE A 70 0.69 8.23 -6.97
C PHE A 70 -0.18 7.68 -5.84
N TYR A 71 -0.95 8.52 -5.15
CA TYR A 71 -1.84 8.05 -4.10
C TYR A 71 -3.06 7.29 -4.64
N GLY A 72 -3.52 7.61 -5.85
CA GLY A 72 -4.55 6.85 -6.55
C GLY A 72 -4.15 5.40 -6.83
N CYS A 73 -2.85 5.11 -7.03
CA CYS A 73 -2.35 3.75 -7.18
C CYS A 73 -2.63 2.86 -5.96
N TRP A 74 -2.71 3.41 -4.74
CA TRP A 74 -3.13 2.64 -3.56
C TRP A 74 -4.57 2.17 -3.66
N ILE A 75 -5.47 3.02 -4.15
CA ILE A 75 -6.88 2.67 -4.36
C ILE A 75 -6.98 1.58 -5.43
N ILE A 76 -6.28 1.75 -6.56
CA ILE A 76 -6.22 0.74 -7.64
C ILE A 76 -5.71 -0.60 -7.10
N THR A 77 -4.68 -0.58 -6.25
CA THR A 77 -4.12 -1.80 -5.62
C THR A 77 -5.17 -2.54 -4.80
N VAL A 78 -5.96 -1.83 -3.99
CA VAL A 78 -7.05 -2.41 -3.19
C VAL A 78 -8.15 -3.00 -4.07
N LEU A 79 -8.55 -2.27 -5.12
CA LEU A 79 -9.56 -2.76 -6.07
C LEU A 79 -9.08 -4.03 -6.80
N LEU A 80 -7.83 -4.06 -7.23
CA LEU A 80 -7.21 -5.25 -7.83
C LEU A 80 -7.17 -6.42 -6.85
N ALA A 81 -6.89 -6.17 -5.57
CA ALA A 81 -6.95 -7.19 -4.54
C ALA A 81 -8.39 -7.73 -4.36
N LEU A 82 -9.41 -6.88 -4.40
CA LEU A 82 -10.82 -7.29 -4.29
C LEU A 82 -11.31 -8.14 -5.48
N ILE A 83 -10.85 -7.85 -6.71
CA ILE A 83 -11.17 -8.67 -7.89
C ILE A 83 -10.76 -10.13 -7.68
N GLY A 84 -9.64 -10.36 -6.97
CA GLY A 84 -9.30 -11.69 -6.44
C GLY A 84 -8.94 -12.76 -7.47
N THR A 85 -8.82 -12.41 -8.76
CA THR A 85 -8.30 -13.27 -9.83
C THR A 85 -6.78 -13.38 -9.73
N ARG A 86 -6.19 -14.47 -10.24
CA ARG A 86 -4.74 -14.71 -10.16
C ARG A 86 -3.92 -13.58 -10.80
N LYS A 87 -4.36 -13.10 -11.99
CA LYS A 87 -3.72 -11.97 -12.69
C LYS A 87 -3.83 -10.68 -11.88
N SER A 88 -5.02 -10.36 -11.38
CA SER A 88 -5.25 -9.15 -10.60
C SER A 88 -4.43 -9.12 -9.29
N GLN A 89 -4.31 -10.26 -8.63
CA GLN A 89 -3.52 -10.41 -7.40
C GLN A 89 -2.01 -10.27 -7.66
N TRP A 90 -1.51 -10.76 -8.80
CA TRP A 90 -0.13 -10.48 -9.23
C TRP A 90 0.10 -9.00 -9.51
N VAL A 91 -0.82 -8.33 -10.22
CA VAL A 91 -0.70 -6.89 -10.50
C VAL A 91 -0.77 -6.09 -9.19
N ALA A 92 -1.68 -6.42 -8.28
CA ALA A 92 -1.77 -5.81 -6.95
C ALA A 92 -0.47 -6.00 -6.16
N LEU A 93 0.13 -7.20 -6.20
CA LEU A 93 1.40 -7.47 -5.54
C LEU A 93 2.53 -6.59 -6.08
N ILE A 94 2.69 -6.51 -7.40
CA ILE A 94 3.75 -5.71 -8.03
C ILE A 94 3.55 -4.23 -7.74
N LEU A 95 2.33 -3.71 -8.00
CA LEU A 95 2.00 -2.31 -7.82
C LEU A 95 2.10 -1.89 -6.36
N GLY A 96 1.53 -2.68 -5.45
CA GLY A 96 1.55 -2.42 -4.02
C GLY A 96 2.96 -2.51 -3.43
N THR A 97 3.78 -3.48 -3.85
CA THR A 97 5.19 -3.57 -3.42
C THR A 97 5.98 -2.35 -3.88
N LEU A 98 5.78 -1.92 -5.13
CA LEU A 98 6.40 -0.71 -5.67
C LEU A 98 6.00 0.52 -4.85
N MET A 99 4.71 0.66 -4.51
CA MET A 99 4.22 1.76 -3.68
C MET A 99 4.84 1.76 -2.27
N VAL A 100 4.93 0.59 -1.62
CA VAL A 100 5.59 0.44 -0.31
C VAL A 100 7.05 0.87 -0.41
N ALA A 101 7.77 0.38 -1.43
CA ALA A 101 9.19 0.68 -1.63
C ALA A 101 9.42 2.18 -1.86
N LEU A 102 8.66 2.81 -2.76
CA LEU A 102 8.79 4.23 -3.08
C LEU A 102 8.50 5.12 -1.87
N ASN A 103 7.45 4.82 -1.11
CA ASN A 103 7.13 5.58 0.10
C ASN A 103 8.16 5.37 1.22
N THR A 104 8.67 4.15 1.38
CA THR A 104 9.71 3.85 2.38
C THR A 104 11.02 4.55 2.03
N LEU A 105 11.44 4.51 0.76
CA LEU A 105 12.62 5.22 0.28
C LEU A 105 12.48 6.73 0.42
N GLY A 106 11.31 7.28 0.07
CA GLY A 106 10.98 8.69 0.29
C GLY A 106 11.12 9.06 1.77
N GLY A 107 10.51 8.29 2.66
CA GLY A 107 10.60 8.54 4.10
C GLY A 107 11.99 8.37 4.71
N ILE A 108 12.83 7.47 4.19
CA ILE A 108 14.24 7.37 4.60
C ILE A 108 15.01 8.61 4.12
N SER A 109 14.82 9.03 2.88
CA SER A 109 15.44 10.25 2.33
C SER A 109 15.04 11.50 3.14
N ASP A 110 13.74 11.63 3.44
CA ASP A 110 13.23 12.72 4.27
C ASP A 110 13.75 12.61 5.71
N GLY A 111 13.91 11.40 6.25
CA GLY A 111 14.49 11.20 7.57
C GLY A 111 15.99 11.51 7.66
N MET A 112 16.73 11.35 6.57
CA MET A 112 18.12 11.83 6.48
C MET A 112 18.19 13.36 6.49
N ARG A 113 17.18 14.04 5.92
CA ARG A 113 17.13 15.51 5.85
C ARG A 113 16.56 16.16 7.11
N ASP A 114 15.45 15.62 7.60
CA ASP A 114 14.57 16.28 8.57
C ASP A 114 14.58 15.59 9.95
N GLY A 115 15.24 14.43 10.07
CA GLY A 115 15.50 13.73 11.33
C GLY A 115 15.01 12.29 11.38
N TRP A 116 15.68 11.47 12.20
CA TRP A 116 15.47 10.01 12.27
C TRP A 116 14.03 9.58 12.57
N TYR A 117 13.22 10.42 13.21
CA TYR A 117 11.81 10.17 13.51
C TYR A 117 10.92 10.10 12.25
N VAL A 118 11.30 10.78 11.15
CA VAL A 118 10.57 10.69 9.86
C VAL A 118 10.86 9.35 9.19
N ALA A 119 12.11 8.89 9.21
CA ALA A 119 12.46 7.55 8.72
C ALA A 119 11.75 6.46 9.55
N PHE A 120 11.71 6.62 10.87
CA PHE A 120 11.03 5.68 11.76
C PHE A 120 9.52 5.60 11.48
N SER A 121 8.85 6.75 11.30
CA SER A 121 7.43 6.77 10.99
C SER A 121 7.13 6.17 9.61
N ALA A 122 8.01 6.37 8.62
CA ALA A 122 7.88 5.71 7.31
C ALA A 122 7.89 4.19 7.43
N VAL A 123 8.86 3.65 8.19
CA VAL A 123 8.97 2.21 8.42
C VAL A 123 7.74 1.68 9.16
N PHE A 124 7.30 2.40 10.19
CA PHE A 124 6.19 1.96 11.02
C PHE A 124 4.83 2.01 10.31
N PHE A 125 4.51 3.13 9.64
CA PHE A 125 3.21 3.32 9.01
C PHE A 125 3.10 2.64 7.64
N ILE A 126 4.21 2.43 6.93
CA ILE A 126 4.16 1.97 5.54
C ILE A 126 4.80 0.60 5.38
N THR A 127 6.07 0.45 5.80
CA THR A 127 6.80 -0.80 5.57
C THR A 127 6.17 -1.96 6.34
N VAL A 128 5.81 -1.77 7.62
CA VAL A 128 5.23 -2.85 8.42
C VAL A 128 3.90 -3.34 7.84
N PRO A 129 2.86 -2.50 7.64
CA PRO A 129 1.61 -2.95 7.01
C PRO A 129 1.82 -3.48 5.58
N GLY A 130 2.72 -2.85 4.82
CA GLY A 130 3.06 -3.24 3.46
C GLY A 130 3.66 -4.64 3.37
N VAL A 131 4.59 -4.99 4.26
CA VAL A 131 5.17 -6.35 4.33
C VAL A 131 4.09 -7.39 4.64
N PHE A 132 3.19 -7.11 5.58
CA PHE A 132 2.06 -8.00 5.85
C PHE A 132 1.15 -8.18 4.62
N ALA A 133 0.87 -7.10 3.88
CA ALA A 133 0.08 -7.17 2.65
C ALA A 133 0.77 -8.01 1.56
N ILE A 134 2.08 -7.83 1.38
CA ILE A 134 2.91 -8.60 0.43
C ILE A 134 2.87 -10.09 0.78
N VAL A 135 3.16 -10.44 2.04
CA VAL A 135 3.18 -11.83 2.50
C VAL A 135 1.79 -12.47 2.38
N ALA A 136 0.73 -11.77 2.79
CA ALA A 136 -0.63 -12.29 2.68
C ALA A 136 -1.04 -12.54 1.22
N THR A 137 -0.71 -11.60 0.33
CA THR A 137 -0.98 -11.72 -1.12
C THR A 137 -0.19 -12.89 -1.72
N TRP A 138 1.10 -13.01 -1.40
CA TRP A 138 1.95 -14.10 -1.88
C TRP A 138 1.46 -15.47 -1.42
N CYS A 139 1.12 -15.61 -0.14
CA CYS A 139 0.57 -16.85 0.41
C CYS A 139 -0.75 -17.23 -0.27
N HIS A 140 -1.61 -16.24 -0.54
CA HIS A 140 -2.87 -16.46 -1.26
C HIS A 140 -2.65 -16.94 -2.70
N LEU A 141 -1.71 -16.35 -3.42
CA LEU A 141 -1.32 -16.81 -4.76
C LEU A 141 -0.76 -18.24 -4.73
N LYS A 142 0.12 -18.54 -3.78
CA LYS A 142 0.74 -19.88 -3.66
C LYS A 142 -0.33 -20.94 -3.35
N SER A 143 -1.27 -20.65 -2.46
CA SER A 143 -2.36 -21.56 -2.11
C SER A 143 -3.28 -21.85 -3.30
N LYS A 144 -3.61 -20.84 -4.12
CA LYS A 144 -4.41 -21.05 -5.34
C LYS A 144 -3.66 -21.79 -6.45
N GLY A 145 -2.33 -21.72 -6.47
CA GLY A 145 -1.52 -22.47 -7.43
C GLY A 145 -1.45 -23.97 -7.17
N VAL A 146 -1.75 -24.43 -5.94
CA VAL A 146 -1.82 -25.85 -5.60
C VAL A 146 -3.15 -26.48 -6.03
N ASP A 147 -4.25 -25.73 -5.91
CA ASP A 147 -5.59 -26.20 -6.33
C ASP A 147 -5.75 -26.36 -7.85
N ASP A 148 -4.88 -25.72 -8.65
CA ASP A 148 -4.92 -25.68 -10.14
C ASP A 148 -4.10 -26.82 -10.78
N VAL A 149 -3.38 -27.63 -9.98
CA VAL A 149 -2.54 -28.76 -10.44
C VAL A 149 -3.28 -30.10 -10.30
N ASP A 150 -4.38 -30.12 -9.54
CA ASP A 150 -5.23 -31.29 -9.31
C ASP A 150 -6.54 -31.28 -10.15
N GLU A 151 -6.65 -30.40 -11.16
CA GLU A 151 -7.67 -30.44 -12.24
C GLU A 151 -7.04 -30.90 -13.57
#